data_AF-A0A853JSQ1-F1
#
_entry.id   AF-A0A853JSQ1-F1
#
_cell.length_a   1.000
_cell.length_b   1.000
_cell.length_c   1.000
_cell.angle_alpha   90.00
_cell.angle_beta   90.00
_cell.angle_gamma   90.00
#
_symmetry.space_group_name_H-M   'P 1'
#
loop_
_entity.id
_entity.type
_entity.pdbx_description
1 polymer ?
#
loop_
_entity_poly.entity_id
_entity_poly.type
_entity_poly.pdbx_seq_one_letter_code
_entity_poly.pdbx_strand_id
1 'polypeptide(L)'
;MKKTLESAFVTTLPVLFGYLFTGIAFGLLLSKAGYGVLWAALISTVVYAGSMQFVLVTFFDGGLSLFTMAMMTFAINIRHSFYGLSFIQKFKEMGKKRLYMIFSLTDETYSLLCSTKTPEGVDEKRYYMAIALMDQIYWIIGSVLGSVAGALITFDTTGIDFAMTALFIVIFVEQWLEARNHLPALVGLAAGIICLLIFGPGNFILPSLLSSVLLLMLLKARLDVTEEADKADKEQEDVQ
;
A
#
# COMPACT_ATOMS: atom_id res chain seq x y z
N MET A 1 -29.96 3.56 -3.60
CA MET A 1 -28.87 4.01 -2.71
C MET A 1 -28.72 3.09 -1.52
N LYS A 2 -29.76 2.83 -0.73
CA LYS A 2 -29.68 1.95 0.44
C LYS A 2 -29.13 0.54 0.11
N LYS A 3 -29.74 -0.15 -0.88
CA LYS A 3 -29.26 -1.46 -1.37
C LYS A 3 -27.80 -1.44 -1.85
N THR A 4 -27.38 -0.37 -2.53
CA THR A 4 -25.99 -0.18 -2.99
C THR A 4 -25.01 -0.11 -1.83
N LEU A 5 -25.33 0.68 -0.80
CA LEU A 5 -24.47 0.88 0.37
C LEU A 5 -24.43 -0.38 1.25
N GLU A 6 -25.56 -1.05 1.45
CA GLU A 6 -25.62 -2.31 2.20
C GLU A 6 -24.78 -3.40 1.53
N SER A 7 -24.92 -3.58 0.22
CA SER A 7 -24.09 -4.53 -0.51
C SER A 7 -22.61 -4.15 -0.48
N ALA A 8 -22.28 -2.87 -0.66
CA ALA A 8 -20.89 -2.40 -0.64
C ALA A 8 -20.26 -2.59 0.76
N PHE A 9 -21.02 -2.36 1.83
CA PHE A 9 -20.58 -2.59 3.20
C PHE A 9 -20.18 -4.04 3.41
N VAL A 10 -21.06 -4.98 3.06
CA VAL A 10 -20.80 -6.42 3.22
C VAL A 10 -19.55 -6.85 2.45
N THR A 11 -19.38 -6.34 1.24
CA THR A 11 -18.19 -6.62 0.41
C THR A 11 -16.91 -6.02 0.99
N THR A 12 -16.98 -4.84 1.62
CA THR A 12 -15.80 -4.16 2.18
C THR A 12 -15.42 -4.63 3.59
N LEU A 13 -16.21 -5.51 4.23
CA LEU A 13 -15.92 -6.01 5.58
C LEU A 13 -14.50 -6.59 5.78
N PRO A 14 -13.92 -7.37 4.85
CA PRO A 14 -12.55 -7.85 5.01
C PRO A 14 -11.53 -6.70 5.02
N VAL A 15 -11.70 -5.72 4.13
CA VAL A 15 -10.81 -4.55 4.00
C VAL A 15 -10.96 -3.59 5.18
N LEU A 16 -12.18 -3.45 5.72
CA LEU A 16 -12.48 -2.62 6.89
C LEU A 16 -11.54 -2.90 8.05
N PHE A 17 -11.37 -4.18 8.43
CA PHE A 17 -10.51 -4.52 9.56
C PHE A 17 -9.04 -4.23 9.25
N GLY A 18 -8.57 -4.61 8.06
CA GLY A 18 -7.21 -4.29 7.61
C GLY A 18 -6.92 -2.80 7.72
N TYR A 19 -7.83 -1.96 7.22
CA TYR A 19 -7.67 -0.51 7.17
C TYR A 19 -7.77 0.16 8.54
N LEU A 20 -8.65 -0.34 9.40
CA LEU A 20 -8.73 0.16 10.77
C LEU A 20 -7.44 -0.13 11.55
N PHE A 21 -6.93 -1.36 11.52
CA PHE A 21 -5.72 -1.71 12.27
C PHE A 21 -4.47 -1.02 11.74
N THR A 22 -4.27 -1.04 10.42
CA THR A 22 -3.13 -0.37 9.78
C THR A 22 -3.23 1.15 9.89
N GLY A 23 -4.44 1.72 9.74
CA GLY A 23 -4.70 3.14 9.98
C GLY A 23 -4.39 3.53 11.43
N ILE A 24 -4.81 2.74 12.42
CA ILE A 24 -4.47 2.99 13.84
C ILE A 24 -2.96 3.00 14.05
N ALA A 25 -2.23 2.04 13.46
CA ALA A 25 -0.78 2.02 13.54
C ALA A 25 -0.15 3.28 12.92
N PHE A 26 -0.64 3.73 11.76
CA PHE A 26 -0.17 4.96 11.12
C PHE A 26 -0.42 6.19 11.99
N GLY A 27 -1.65 6.33 12.51
CA GLY A 27 -2.02 7.44 13.38
C GLY A 27 -1.18 7.52 14.65
N LEU A 28 -0.88 6.37 15.25
CA LEU A 28 -0.03 6.28 16.44
C LEU A 28 1.41 6.70 16.13
N LEU A 29 1.99 6.21 15.03
CA LEU A 29 3.33 6.60 14.59
C LEU A 29 3.42 8.10 14.28
N LEU A 30 2.39 8.65 13.62
CA LEU A 30 2.34 10.07 13.30
C LEU A 30 2.22 10.94 14.56
N SER A 31 1.40 10.52 15.54
CA SER A 31 1.32 11.19 16.84
C SER A 31 2.65 11.17 17.57
N LYS A 32 3.39 10.06 17.50
CA LYS A 32 4.71 9.93 18.10
C LYS A 32 5.74 10.86 17.45
N ALA A 33 5.65 11.05 16.14
CA ALA A 33 6.46 12.02 15.40
C ALA A 33 6.07 13.49 15.71
N GLY A 34 5.12 13.74 16.62
CA GLY A 34 4.70 15.07 17.04
C GLY A 34 3.56 15.68 16.22
N TYR A 35 2.94 14.91 15.33
CA TYR A 35 1.87 15.37 14.46
C TYR A 35 0.49 14.88 14.94
N GLY A 36 -0.39 15.82 15.27
CA GLY A 36 -1.70 15.51 15.83
C GLY A 36 -2.76 15.03 14.83
N VAL A 37 -3.99 14.89 15.34
CA VAL A 37 -5.15 14.32 14.63
C VAL A 37 -5.44 15.01 13.30
N LEU A 38 -5.25 16.33 13.22
CA LEU A 38 -5.46 17.08 11.98
C LEU A 38 -4.55 16.60 10.85
N TRP A 39 -3.28 16.35 11.17
CA TRP A 39 -2.32 15.81 10.20
C TRP A 39 -2.65 14.37 9.81
N ALA A 40 -3.08 13.54 10.76
CA ALA A 40 -3.53 12.18 10.48
C ALA A 40 -4.68 12.17 9.45
N ALA A 41 -5.69 13.02 9.66
CA ALA A 41 -6.82 13.14 8.75
C ALA A 41 -6.44 13.71 7.38
N LEU A 42 -5.61 14.78 7.35
CA LEU A 42 -5.18 15.42 6.10
C LEU A 42 -4.33 14.47 5.24
N ILE A 43 -3.32 13.83 5.83
CA ILE A 43 -2.45 12.91 5.09
C ILE A 43 -3.27 11.71 4.58
N SER A 44 -4.16 11.16 5.40
CA SER A 44 -5.05 10.05 5.01
C SER A 44 -6.06 10.43 3.93
N THR A 45 -6.40 11.71 3.80
CA THR A 45 -7.33 12.20 2.77
C THR A 45 -6.63 12.57 1.47
N VAL A 46 -5.42 13.14 1.53
CA VAL A 46 -4.72 13.74 0.38
C VAL A 46 -3.65 12.82 -0.20
N VAL A 47 -2.89 12.11 0.65
CA VAL A 47 -1.80 11.25 0.18
C VAL A 47 -2.33 9.85 -0.12
N TYR A 48 -3.15 9.29 0.77
CA TYR A 48 -3.87 8.02 0.61
C TYR A 48 -3.09 6.94 -0.17
N ALA A 49 -1.96 6.52 0.39
CA ALA A 49 -0.97 5.69 -0.32
C ALA A 49 -0.45 4.52 0.52
N GLY A 50 -1.17 4.13 1.58
CA GLY A 50 -0.87 2.96 2.42
C GLY A 50 0.57 2.95 2.93
N SER A 51 1.38 2.02 2.42
CA SER A 51 2.80 1.83 2.77
C SER A 51 3.63 3.11 2.70
N MET A 52 3.38 3.98 1.71
CA MET A 52 4.11 5.25 1.57
C MET A 52 3.81 6.22 2.73
N GLN A 53 2.63 6.17 3.34
CA GLN A 53 2.33 7.04 4.48
C GLN A 53 3.19 6.71 5.70
N PHE A 54 3.57 5.45 5.87
CA PHE A 54 4.50 5.06 6.95
C PHE A 54 5.92 5.53 6.67
N VAL A 55 6.37 5.45 5.41
CA VAL A 55 7.66 6.02 4.99
C VAL A 55 7.65 7.55 5.13
N LEU A 56 6.52 8.21 4.86
CA LEU A 56 6.39 9.66 5.02
C LEU A 56 6.66 10.12 6.47
N VAL A 57 6.36 9.29 7.48
CA VAL A 57 6.65 9.64 8.89
C VAL A 57 8.15 9.85 9.09
N THR A 58 9.01 9.07 8.43
CA THR A 58 10.48 9.20 8.56
C THR A 58 11.04 10.42 7.82
N PHE A 59 10.27 11.00 6.89
CA PHE A 59 10.70 12.21 6.18
C PHE A 59 10.67 13.45 7.08
N PHE A 60 9.85 13.42 8.14
CA PHE A 60 9.74 14.53 9.08
C PHE A 60 10.94 14.66 10.03
N ASP A 61 11.84 13.67 10.08
CA ASP A 61 13.08 13.72 10.87
C ASP A 61 14.14 14.67 10.27
N GLY A 62 13.85 15.32 9.12
CA GLY A 62 14.65 16.43 8.59
C GLY A 62 15.96 16.06 7.88
N GLY A 63 16.23 14.76 7.71
CA GLY A 63 17.49 14.27 7.13
C GLY A 63 17.53 14.13 5.60
N LEU A 64 16.39 14.24 4.91
CA LEU A 64 16.29 13.94 3.47
C LEU A 64 16.04 15.19 2.62
N SER A 65 16.65 15.23 1.43
CA SER A 65 16.35 16.27 0.44
C SER A 65 14.95 16.08 -0.17
N LEU A 66 14.31 17.17 -0.59
CA LEU A 66 13.02 17.11 -1.31
C LEU A 66 13.10 16.23 -2.56
N PHE A 67 14.24 16.23 -3.25
CA PHE A 67 14.46 15.38 -4.41
C PHE A 67 14.45 13.88 -4.02
N THR A 68 15.14 13.52 -2.93
CA THR A 68 15.16 12.15 -2.41
C THR A 68 13.76 11.69 -2.01
N MET A 69 13.02 12.54 -1.28
CA MET A 69 11.63 12.25 -0.89
C MET A 69 10.73 12.03 -2.12
N ALA A 70 10.85 12.88 -3.14
CA ALA A 70 10.07 12.76 -4.38
C ALA A 70 10.39 11.47 -5.13
N MET A 71 11.68 11.11 -5.25
CA MET A 71 12.12 9.88 -5.91
C MET A 71 11.67 8.63 -5.16
N MET A 72 11.78 8.61 -3.82
CA MET A 72 11.29 7.50 -3.00
C MET A 72 9.77 7.35 -3.14
N THR A 73 9.04 8.46 -3.04
CA THR A 73 7.57 8.47 -3.19
C THR A 73 7.16 7.92 -4.56
N PHE A 74 7.83 8.38 -5.62
CA PHE A 74 7.59 7.89 -6.98
C PHE A 74 7.90 6.40 -7.12
N ALA A 75 9.08 5.97 -6.66
CA ALA A 75 9.52 4.58 -6.78
C ALA A 75 8.60 3.60 -6.06
N ILE A 76 8.12 3.95 -4.86
CA ILE A 76 7.20 3.12 -4.08
C ILE A 76 5.81 3.08 -4.72
N ASN A 77 5.31 4.22 -5.20
CA ASN A 77 3.94 4.33 -5.72
C ASN A 77 3.78 3.99 -7.20
N ILE A 78 4.87 3.77 -7.95
CA ILE A 78 4.78 3.47 -9.38
C ILE A 78 3.84 2.29 -9.67
N ARG A 79 3.74 1.34 -8.73
CA ARG A 79 2.84 0.19 -8.81
C ARG A 79 1.35 0.57 -8.96
N HIS A 80 0.92 1.68 -8.36
CA HIS A 80 -0.47 2.17 -8.48
C HIS A 80 -0.81 2.59 -9.92
N SER A 81 0.19 2.90 -10.75
CA SER A 81 -0.03 3.22 -12.16
C SER A 81 -0.60 2.04 -12.94
N PHE A 82 -0.26 0.79 -12.57
CA PHE A 82 -0.78 -0.41 -13.21
C PHE A 82 -2.27 -0.63 -12.90
N TYR A 83 -2.74 -0.24 -11.71
CA TYR A 83 -4.15 -0.37 -11.32
C TYR A 83 -5.06 0.47 -12.22
N GLY A 84 -4.62 1.69 -12.53
CA GLY A 84 -5.34 2.58 -13.45
C GLY A 84 -5.48 2.03 -14.86
N LEU A 85 -4.53 1.21 -15.33
CA LEU A 85 -4.59 0.59 -16.65
C LEU A 85 -5.70 -0.46 -16.72
N SER A 86 -5.85 -1.29 -15.69
CA SER A 86 -6.89 -2.33 -15.63
C SER A 86 -8.32 -1.77 -15.69
N PHE A 87 -8.53 -0.55 -15.16
CA PHE A 87 -9.85 0.09 -15.09
C PHE A 87 -10.07 1.22 -16.10
N ILE A 88 -9.16 1.40 -17.07
CA ILE A 88 -9.17 2.56 -17.97
C ILE A 88 -10.51 2.73 -18.73
N GLN A 89 -11.08 1.63 -19.21
CA GLN A 89 -12.36 1.64 -19.93
C GLN A 89 -13.53 1.87 -18.97
N LYS A 90 -13.59 1.11 -17.87
CA LYS A 90 -14.66 1.22 -16.86
C LYS A 90 -14.77 2.63 -16.27
N PHE A 91 -13.65 3.26 -15.92
CA PHE A 91 -13.66 4.59 -15.32
C PHE A 91 -13.88 5.71 -16.33
N LYS A 92 -13.56 5.51 -17.62
CA LYS A 92 -13.83 6.51 -18.67
C LYS A 92 -15.30 6.88 -18.73
N GLU A 93 -16.19 5.92 -18.48
CA GLU A 93 -17.63 6.14 -18.50
C GLU A 93 -18.21 6.77 -17.22
N MET A 94 -17.37 7.09 -16.23
CA MET A 94 -17.78 7.69 -14.95
C MET A 94 -17.69 9.22 -14.92
N GLY A 95 -17.29 9.85 -16.03
CA GLY A 95 -17.18 11.31 -16.15
C GLY A 95 -16.23 11.91 -15.11
N LYS A 96 -16.65 12.97 -14.41
CA LYS A 96 -15.83 13.64 -13.37
C LYS A 96 -15.46 12.74 -12.19
N LYS A 97 -16.26 11.70 -11.90
CA LYS A 97 -16.01 10.75 -10.80
C LYS A 97 -14.78 9.88 -11.05
N ARG A 98 -14.32 9.79 -12.31
CA ARG A 98 -13.09 9.09 -12.70
C ARG A 98 -11.88 9.54 -11.91
N LEU A 99 -11.73 10.85 -11.66
CA LEU A 99 -10.55 11.38 -10.98
C LEU A 99 -10.46 10.84 -9.55
N TYR A 100 -11.59 10.82 -8.85
CA TYR A 100 -11.67 10.22 -7.52
C TYR A 100 -11.38 8.72 -7.58
N MET A 101 -11.99 7.99 -8.52
CA MET A 101 -11.75 6.55 -8.66
C MET A 101 -10.29 6.21 -8.96
N ILE A 102 -9.58 7.03 -9.73
CA ILE A 102 -8.14 6.84 -9.99
C ILE A 102 -7.33 7.09 -8.71
N PHE A 103 -7.69 8.14 -7.97
CA PHE A 103 -7.03 8.51 -6.72
C PHE A 103 -7.25 7.47 -5.61
N SER A 104 -8.45 6.89 -5.53
CA SER A 104 -8.83 5.97 -4.47
C SER A 104 -8.36 4.52 -4.68
N LEU A 105 -7.55 4.26 -5.71
CA LEU A 105 -7.05 2.91 -6.00
C LEU A 105 -5.84 2.59 -5.12
N THR A 106 -6.11 1.83 -4.06
CA THR A 106 -5.12 1.13 -3.24
C THR A 106 -5.04 -0.35 -3.64
N ASP A 107 -4.09 -1.11 -3.08
CA ASP A 107 -3.94 -2.54 -3.33
C ASP A 107 -5.23 -3.31 -2.99
N GLU A 108 -5.84 -2.97 -1.86
CA GLU A 108 -7.03 -3.64 -1.32
C GLU A 108 -8.29 -3.22 -2.08
N THR A 109 -8.47 -1.91 -2.35
CA THR A 109 -9.59 -1.43 -3.16
C THR A 109 -9.49 -1.97 -4.58
N TYR A 110 -8.29 -2.03 -5.18
CA TYR A 110 -8.06 -2.66 -6.49
C TYR A 110 -8.45 -4.14 -6.48
N SER A 111 -7.94 -4.91 -5.52
CA SER A 111 -8.24 -6.33 -5.36
C SER A 111 -9.74 -6.58 -5.19
N LEU A 112 -10.40 -5.74 -4.39
CA LEU A 112 -11.84 -5.84 -4.13
C LEU A 112 -12.67 -5.52 -5.38
N LEU A 113 -12.30 -4.48 -6.14
CA LEU A 113 -12.98 -4.13 -7.39
C LEU A 113 -12.79 -5.19 -8.49
N CYS A 114 -11.65 -5.89 -8.51
CA CYS A 114 -11.39 -6.98 -9.44
C CYS A 114 -12.15 -8.28 -9.09
N SER A 115 -12.28 -8.59 -7.81
CA SER A 115 -12.90 -9.85 -7.32
C SER A 115 -14.42 -9.76 -7.18
N THR A 116 -14.97 -8.54 -7.06
CA THR A 116 -16.39 -8.34 -6.79
C THR A 116 -17.24 -8.25 -8.06
N LYS A 117 -18.38 -8.96 -8.06
CA LYS A 117 -19.44 -8.79 -9.05
C LYS A 117 -20.51 -7.84 -8.54
N THR A 118 -20.97 -6.93 -9.39
CA THR A 118 -22.06 -6.00 -9.05
C THR A 118 -23.36 -6.78 -8.80
N PRO A 119 -24.03 -6.59 -7.65
CA PRO A 119 -25.31 -7.24 -7.36
C PRO A 119 -26.42 -6.84 -8.34
N GLU A 120 -27.38 -7.74 -8.57
CA GLU A 120 -28.52 -7.48 -9.45
C GLU A 120 -29.37 -6.28 -8.97
N GLY A 121 -29.72 -5.41 -9.92
CA GLY A 121 -30.49 -4.18 -9.68
C GLY A 121 -29.70 -3.06 -9.01
N VAL A 122 -28.36 -3.15 -8.96
CA VAL A 122 -27.47 -2.09 -8.49
C VAL A 122 -26.68 -1.52 -9.66
N ASP A 123 -26.59 -0.19 -9.72
CA ASP A 123 -25.72 0.50 -10.67
C ASP A 123 -24.24 0.28 -10.31
N GLU A 124 -23.48 -0.36 -11.22
CA GLU A 124 -22.07 -0.72 -11.03
C GLU A 124 -21.20 0.49 -10.67
N LYS A 125 -21.42 1.64 -11.33
CA LYS A 125 -20.61 2.85 -11.12
C LYS A 125 -20.81 3.41 -9.71
N ARG A 126 -22.05 3.44 -9.22
CA ARG A 126 -22.36 3.84 -7.83
C ARG A 126 -21.86 2.83 -6.82
N TYR A 127 -21.87 1.55 -7.16
CA TYR A 127 -21.38 0.48 -6.31
C TYR A 127 -19.85 0.58 -6.10
N TYR A 128 -19.08 0.72 -7.17
CA TYR A 128 -17.62 0.88 -7.09
C TYR A 128 -17.22 2.16 -6.37
N MET A 129 -17.95 3.26 -6.61
CA MET A 129 -17.72 4.51 -5.88
C MET A 129 -18.04 4.37 -4.39
N ALA A 130 -19.07 3.60 -4.03
CA ALA A 130 -19.40 3.34 -2.62
C ALA A 130 -18.28 2.54 -1.94
N ILE A 131 -17.78 1.49 -2.58
CA ILE A 131 -16.64 0.69 -2.09
C ILE A 131 -15.44 1.59 -1.82
N ALA A 132 -14.97 2.33 -2.83
CA ALA A 132 -13.81 3.20 -2.72
C ALA A 132 -13.96 4.28 -1.62
N LEU A 133 -15.16 4.86 -1.49
CA LEU A 133 -15.44 5.84 -0.45
C LEU A 133 -15.44 5.23 0.95
N MET A 134 -16.02 4.04 1.10
CA MET A 134 -16.04 3.32 2.37
C MET A 134 -14.63 2.97 2.82
N ASP A 135 -13.83 2.40 1.91
CA ASP A 135 -12.43 2.08 2.16
C ASP A 135 -11.66 3.33 2.62
N GLN A 136 -11.79 4.46 1.92
CA GLN A 136 -11.12 5.70 2.34
C GLN A 136 -11.59 6.18 3.73
N ILE A 137 -12.89 6.08 4.03
CA ILE A 137 -13.44 6.45 5.34
C ILE A 137 -12.85 5.57 6.44
N TYR A 138 -12.75 4.26 6.22
CA TYR A 138 -12.19 3.32 7.20
C TYR A 138 -10.73 3.67 7.52
N TRP A 139 -9.95 3.98 6.49
CA TRP A 139 -8.56 4.42 6.65
C TRP A 139 -8.46 5.72 7.47
N ILE A 140 -9.27 6.73 7.13
CA ILE A 140 -9.28 8.01 7.87
C ILE A 140 -9.68 7.79 9.33
N ILE A 141 -10.73 6.99 9.59
CA ILE A 141 -11.18 6.68 10.94
C ILE A 141 -10.06 5.97 11.72
N GLY A 142 -9.43 4.95 11.14
CA GLY A 142 -8.31 4.24 11.75
C GLY A 142 -7.18 5.21 12.12
N SER A 143 -6.75 6.04 11.17
CA SER A 143 -5.69 7.05 11.36
C SER A 143 -6.01 8.06 12.45
N VAL A 144 -7.25 8.55 12.50
CA VAL A 144 -7.70 9.49 13.53
C VAL A 144 -7.72 8.81 14.90
N LEU A 145 -8.30 7.60 15.00
CA LEU A 145 -8.33 6.83 16.24
C LEU A 145 -6.92 6.53 16.76
N GLY A 146 -6.01 6.13 15.87
CA GLY A 146 -4.61 5.92 16.19
C GLY A 146 -3.91 7.17 16.70
N SER A 147 -4.16 8.32 16.08
CA SER A 147 -3.58 9.60 16.51
C SER A 147 -4.14 10.06 17.86
N VAL A 148 -5.45 9.91 18.09
CA VAL A 148 -6.06 10.18 19.40
C VAL A 148 -5.49 9.25 20.47
N ALA A 149 -5.39 7.94 20.18
CA ALA A 149 -4.79 6.98 21.10
C ALA A 149 -3.33 7.33 21.40
N GLY A 150 -2.54 7.69 20.38
CA GLY A 150 -1.16 8.14 20.53
C GLY A 150 -1.02 9.36 21.43
N ALA A 151 -1.94 10.32 21.35
CA ALA A 151 -1.94 11.51 22.21
C ALA A 151 -2.32 11.22 23.67
N LEU A 152 -3.11 10.16 23.92
CA LEU A 152 -3.52 9.72 25.26
C LEU A 152 -2.47 8.83 25.95
N ILE A 153 -1.54 8.24 25.19
CA ILE A 153 -0.45 7.45 25.75
C ILE A 153 0.59 8.40 26.36
N THR A 154 0.45 8.65 27.67
CA THR A 154 1.37 9.49 28.47
C THR A 154 2.37 8.68 29.30
N PHE A 155 2.32 7.34 29.21
CA PHE A 155 3.25 6.45 29.91
C PHE A 155 4.51 6.21 29.07
N ASP A 156 5.53 5.64 29.69
CA ASP A 156 6.84 5.39 29.08
C ASP A 156 6.72 4.81 27.66
N THR A 157 7.10 5.62 26.68
CA THR A 157 7.04 5.28 25.24
C THR A 157 8.21 4.40 24.81
N THR A 158 9.06 3.98 25.75
CA THR A 158 10.14 3.02 25.51
C THR A 158 9.58 1.75 24.87
N GLY A 159 9.94 1.50 23.62
CA GLY A 159 9.44 0.38 22.82
C GLY A 159 8.49 0.77 21.68
N ILE A 160 7.90 1.97 21.69
CA ILE A 160 7.13 2.45 20.53
C ILE A 160 8.06 2.66 19.33
N ASP A 161 9.36 2.93 19.55
CA ASP A 161 10.36 3.02 18.45
C ASP A 161 10.45 1.71 17.67
N PHE A 162 10.27 0.58 18.36
CA PHE A 162 10.21 -0.72 17.73
C PHE A 162 8.95 -0.94 16.91
N ALA A 163 7.86 -0.20 17.15
CA ALA A 163 6.62 -0.37 16.40
C ALA A 163 6.80 -0.09 14.90
N MET A 164 7.62 0.91 14.53
CA MET A 164 7.92 1.20 13.13
C MET A 164 8.73 0.07 12.49
N THR A 165 9.73 -0.46 13.21
CA THR A 165 10.51 -1.62 12.76
C THR A 165 9.63 -2.86 12.59
N ALA A 166 8.80 -3.18 13.59
CA ALA A 166 7.89 -4.30 13.56
C ALA A 166 6.89 -4.19 12.40
N LEU A 167 6.38 -2.98 12.11
CA LEU A 167 5.49 -2.74 10.99
C LEU A 167 6.16 -3.09 9.66
N PHE A 168 7.37 -2.61 9.39
CA PHE A 168 8.08 -2.95 8.15
C PHE A 168 8.40 -4.45 8.06
N ILE A 169 8.69 -5.12 9.19
CA ILE A 169 8.86 -6.57 9.23
C ILE A 169 7.55 -7.28 8.87
N VAL A 170 6.42 -6.86 9.44
CA VAL A 170 5.10 -7.46 9.13
C VAL A 170 4.77 -7.25 7.66
N ILE A 171 4.92 -6.04 7.13
CA ILE A 171 4.71 -5.75 5.69
C ILE A 171 5.60 -6.66 4.83
N PHE A 172 6.88 -6.81 5.19
CA PHE A 172 7.79 -7.68 4.46
C PHE A 172 7.34 -9.16 4.51
N VAL A 173 6.94 -9.65 5.68
CA VAL A 173 6.47 -11.03 5.86
C VAL A 173 5.17 -11.27 5.09
N GLU A 174 4.23 -10.34 5.12
CA GLU A 174 2.98 -10.43 4.34
C GLU A 174 3.29 -10.51 2.84
N GLN A 175 4.13 -9.60 2.34
CA GLN A 175 4.56 -9.62 0.93
C GLN A 175 5.33 -10.90 0.58
N TRP A 176 6.12 -11.44 1.51
CA TRP A 176 6.81 -12.72 1.33
C TRP A 176 5.83 -13.87 1.21
N LEU A 177 4.82 -13.95 2.09
CA LEU A 177 3.83 -15.02 2.10
C LEU A 177 2.90 -14.99 0.89
N GLU A 178 2.56 -13.81 0.38
CA GLU A 178 1.71 -13.65 -0.81
C GLU A 178 2.45 -13.84 -2.13
N ALA A 179 3.76 -13.58 -2.16
CA ALA A 179 4.54 -13.65 -3.39
C ALA A 179 4.75 -15.10 -3.85
N ARG A 180 4.42 -15.38 -5.12
CA ARG A 180 4.76 -16.66 -5.77
C ARG A 180 6.26 -16.81 -6.03
N ASN A 181 6.96 -15.69 -6.20
CA ASN A 181 8.39 -15.64 -6.45
C ASN A 181 9.04 -14.68 -5.47
N HIS A 182 10.00 -15.19 -4.68
CA HIS A 182 10.68 -14.40 -3.65
C HIS A 182 11.95 -13.70 -4.15
N LEU A 183 12.32 -13.84 -5.44
CA LEU A 183 13.48 -13.18 -6.02
C LEU A 183 13.44 -11.65 -5.86
N PRO A 184 12.30 -10.95 -6.07
CA PRO A 184 12.20 -9.51 -5.79
C PRO A 184 12.55 -9.15 -4.34
N ALA A 185 12.07 -9.95 -3.37
CA ALA A 185 12.35 -9.74 -1.96
C ALA A 185 13.84 -9.96 -1.64
N LEU A 186 14.46 -11.00 -2.20
CA LEU A 186 15.88 -11.30 -2.03
C LEU A 186 16.79 -10.23 -2.67
N VAL A 187 16.45 -9.78 -3.88
CA VAL A 187 17.18 -8.69 -4.57
C VAL A 187 17.04 -7.39 -3.77
N GLY A 188 15.85 -7.09 -3.27
CA GLY A 188 15.61 -5.94 -2.39
C GLY A 188 16.46 -5.99 -1.12
N LEU A 189 16.50 -7.14 -0.46
CA LEU A 189 17.27 -7.34 0.78
C LEU A 189 18.78 -7.23 0.54
N ALA A 190 19.28 -7.88 -0.51
CA ALA A 190 20.71 -7.80 -0.89
C ALA A 190 21.11 -6.37 -1.27
N ALA A 191 20.32 -5.70 -2.13
CA ALA A 191 20.55 -4.32 -2.51
C ALA A 191 20.51 -3.37 -1.31
N GLY A 192 19.56 -3.58 -0.38
CA GLY A 192 19.44 -2.84 0.86
C GLY A 192 20.69 -2.96 1.73
N ILE A 193 21.15 -4.20 2.00
CA ILE A 193 22.35 -4.45 2.80
C ILE A 193 23.60 -3.86 2.15
N ILE A 194 23.80 -4.10 0.86
CA ILE A 194 24.97 -3.59 0.13
C ILE A 194 24.98 -2.06 0.14
N CYS A 195 23.85 -1.41 -0.16
CA CYS A 195 23.76 0.04 -0.14
C CYS A 195 23.92 0.60 1.27
N LEU A 196 23.43 -0.09 2.31
CA LEU A 196 23.62 0.32 3.69
C LEU A 196 25.10 0.32 4.08
N LEU A 197 25.85 -0.70 3.65
CA LEU A 197 27.29 -0.79 3.90
C LEU A 197 28.10 0.26 3.15
N ILE A 198 27.68 0.64 1.93
CA ILE A 198 28.40 1.59 1.08
C ILE A 198 28.06 3.05 1.40
N PHE A 199 26.77 3.37 1.51
CA PHE A 199 26.26 4.75 1.61
C PHE A 199 25.88 5.16 3.04
N GLY A 200 25.86 4.21 3.98
CA GLY A 200 25.47 4.45 5.36
C GLY A 200 23.96 4.63 5.57
N PRO A 201 23.51 4.69 6.84
CA PRO A 201 22.10 4.66 7.20
C PRO A 201 21.30 5.88 6.73
N GLY A 202 21.94 7.01 6.45
CA GLY A 202 21.23 8.23 6.03
C GLY A 202 20.83 8.27 4.55
N ASN A 203 21.55 7.56 3.68
CA ASN A 203 21.42 7.73 2.23
C ASN A 203 21.20 6.43 1.45
N PHE A 204 21.12 5.28 2.12
CA PHE A 204 21.07 3.98 1.43
C PHE A 204 19.74 3.66 0.73
N ILE A 205 18.63 4.27 1.14
CA ILE A 205 17.27 3.88 0.67
C ILE A 205 17.08 4.18 -0.82
N LEU A 206 17.52 5.35 -1.30
CA LEU A 206 17.33 5.69 -2.72
C LEU A 206 18.22 4.82 -3.64
N PRO A 207 19.54 4.66 -3.38
CA PRO A 207 20.39 3.73 -4.11
C PRO A 207 19.90 2.27 -4.07
N SER A 208 19.36 1.81 -2.93
CA SER A 208 18.84 0.45 -2.82
C SER A 208 17.61 0.27 -3.71
N LEU A 209 16.64 1.19 -3.67
CA LEU A 209 15.47 1.15 -4.55
C LEU A 209 15.86 1.15 -6.03
N LEU A 210 16.76 2.05 -6.44
CA LEU A 210 17.20 2.15 -7.84
C LEU A 210 17.93 0.88 -8.30
N SER A 211 18.86 0.37 -7.49
CA SER A 211 19.58 -0.86 -7.81
C SER A 211 18.67 -2.08 -7.84
N SER A 212 17.71 -2.20 -6.91
CA SER A 212 16.72 -3.27 -6.95
C SER A 212 15.89 -3.23 -8.22
N VAL A 213 15.38 -2.06 -8.62
CA VAL A 213 14.61 -1.92 -9.87
C VAL A 213 15.46 -2.29 -11.08
N LEU A 214 16.69 -1.77 -11.17
CA LEU A 214 17.60 -2.07 -12.28
C LEU A 214 17.94 -3.56 -12.37
N LEU A 215 18.29 -4.19 -11.24
CA LEU A 215 18.58 -5.62 -11.18
C LEU A 215 17.37 -6.46 -11.57
N LEU A 216 16.17 -6.12 -11.10
CA LEU A 216 14.95 -6.82 -11.47
C LEU A 216 14.59 -6.64 -12.94
N MET A 217 14.82 -5.47 -13.52
CA MET A 217 14.63 -5.25 -14.96
C MET A 217 15.59 -6.10 -15.80
N LEU A 218 16.85 -6.26 -15.37
CA LEU A 218 17.83 -7.10 -16.05
C LEU A 218 17.51 -8.60 -15.88
N LEU A 219 17.02 -8.99 -14.70
CA LEU A 219 16.65 -10.37 -14.39
C LEU A 219 15.28 -10.77 -14.95
N LYS A 220 14.45 -9.80 -15.37
CA LYS A 220 13.11 -10.04 -15.94
C LYS A 220 13.12 -11.07 -17.07
N ALA A 221 14.09 -10.97 -17.98
CA ALA A 221 14.22 -11.92 -19.09
C ALA A 221 14.52 -13.36 -18.64
N ARG A 222 15.03 -13.57 -17.43
CA ARG A 222 15.24 -14.90 -16.83
C ARG A 222 14.02 -15.34 -16.02
N LEU A 223 13.30 -14.40 -15.40
CA LEU A 223 12.10 -14.66 -14.60
C LEU A 223 10.94 -15.17 -15.45
N ASP A 224 10.69 -14.53 -16.60
CA ASP A 224 9.58 -14.92 -17.49
C ASP A 224 9.76 -16.37 -18.00
N VAL A 225 11.01 -16.79 -18.26
CA VAL A 225 11.35 -18.15 -18.70
C VAL A 225 11.14 -19.20 -17.60
N THR A 226 11.46 -18.86 -16.34
CA THR A 226 11.26 -19.78 -15.21
C THR A 226 9.78 -19.95 -14.86
N GLU A 227 8.97 -18.88 -14.94
CA GLU A 227 7.53 -18.98 -14.71
C GLU A 227 6.79 -19.78 -15.79
N GLU A 228 7.22 -19.70 -17.05
CA GLU A 228 6.66 -20.53 -18.13
C GLU A 228 7.01 -22.01 -17.97
N ALA A 229 8.24 -22.31 -17.56
CA ALA A 229 8.66 -23.69 -17.27
C ALA A 229 7.89 -24.31 -16.10
N ASP A 230 7.69 -23.55 -15.02
CA ASP A 230 7.00 -24.01 -13.80
C ASP A 230 5.47 -24.18 -14.00
N LYS A 231 4.88 -23.48 -14.98
CA LYS A 231 3.49 -23.70 -15.41
C LYS A 231 3.36 -24.95 -16.31
N ALA A 232 4.32 -25.17 -17.20
CA ALA A 232 4.33 -26.33 -18.09
C ALA A 232 4.48 -27.67 -17.33
N ASP A 233 5.25 -27.69 -16.24
CA ASP A 233 5.39 -28.88 -15.38
C ASP A 233 4.08 -29.19 -14.62
N LYS A 234 3.41 -28.16 -14.08
CA LYS A 234 2.14 -28.34 -13.34
C LYS A 234 0.98 -28.77 -14.23
N GLU A 235 0.92 -28.29 -15.47
CA GLU A 235 -0.06 -28.77 -16.44
C GLU A 235 0.20 -30.22 -16.89
N GLN A 236 1.44 -30.71 -16.79
CA GLN A 236 1.77 -32.11 -17.09
C GLN A 236 1.45 -33.04 -15.91
N GLU A 237 1.57 -32.58 -14.66
CA GLU A 237 1.17 -33.34 -13.47
C GLU A 237 -0.36 -33.49 -13.32
N ASP A 238 -1.15 -32.48 -13.71
CA ASP A 238 -2.63 -32.54 -13.63
C ASP A 238 -3.28 -33.41 -14.74
N VAL A 239 -2.52 -33.85 -15.75
CA VAL A 239 -3.00 -34.67 -16.88
C VAL A 239 -2.68 -36.17 -16.71
N GLN A 240 -1.89 -36.55 -15.69
CA GLN A 240 -1.59 -37.94 -15.32
C GLN A 240 -2.49 -38.46 -14.19
#